data_AF-A0A7C9FG95-F1
#
_entry.id   AF-A0A7C9FG95-F1
#
_cell.length_a   1.000
_cell.length_b   1.000
_cell.length_c   1.000
_cell.angle_alpha   90.00
_cell.angle_beta   90.00
_cell.angle_gamma   90.00
#
_symmetry.space_group_name_H-M   'P 1'
#
loop_
_entity.id
_entity.type
_entity.pdbx_description
1 polymer ?
#
loop_
_entity_poly.entity_id
_entity_poly.type
_entity_poly.pdbx_seq_one_letter_code
_entity_poly.pdbx_strand_id
1 'polypeptide(L)'
;LCLEEEESANHLLVHCRWVSSLWDLSLSLMGVSWVQPSNVRDVIVAWKRRMKRSWILGVWNMVPLAIWWAAWKERNRRIFEDNALSFQEFKLYFLRLLFSWSSGLIGYKNLTFLGFIDCIMDESLRA
;
A
#
# COMPACT_ATOMS: atom_id res chain seq x y z
N LEU A 1 -2.17 -7.63 14.56
CA LEU A 1 -1.88 -6.18 14.53
C LEU A 1 -3.19 -5.40 14.47
N CYS A 2 -3.69 -4.90 15.59
CA CYS A 2 -4.86 -4.01 15.82
C CYS A 2 -5.34 -4.25 17.26
N LEU A 3 -5.07 -5.47 17.78
CA LEU A 3 -5.47 -5.98 19.09
C LEU A 3 -6.98 -6.18 19.24
N GLU A 4 -7.70 -6.22 18.12
CA GLU A 4 -9.16 -6.36 18.07
C GLU A 4 -9.58 -7.80 17.72
N GLU A 5 -8.77 -8.52 16.94
CA GLU A 5 -9.04 -9.91 16.53
C GLU A 5 -7.76 -10.76 16.55
N GLU A 6 -7.95 -12.08 16.55
CA GLU A 6 -6.87 -13.06 16.42
C GLU A 6 -6.12 -12.90 15.09
N GLU A 7 -4.80 -13.07 15.13
CA GLU A 7 -3.96 -12.94 13.95
C GLU A 7 -4.15 -14.13 13.01
N SER A 8 -4.94 -13.94 11.96
CA SER A 8 -4.93 -14.78 10.76
C SER A 8 -4.30 -14.04 9.58
N ALA A 9 -3.89 -14.74 8.52
CA ALA A 9 -3.40 -14.10 7.31
C ALA A 9 -4.44 -13.14 6.70
N ASN A 10 -5.72 -13.52 6.70
CA ASN A 10 -6.80 -12.68 6.17
C ASN A 10 -7.02 -11.44 7.04
N HIS A 11 -7.05 -11.60 8.36
CA HIS A 11 -7.16 -10.46 9.24
C HIS A 11 -5.93 -9.55 9.08
N LEU A 12 -4.72 -10.08 9.27
CA LEU A 12 -3.49 -9.30 9.29
C LEU A 12 -3.20 -8.57 7.97
N LEU A 13 -3.52 -9.18 6.81
CA LEU A 13 -3.11 -8.67 5.50
C LEU A 13 -4.25 -7.99 4.72
N VAL A 14 -5.49 -8.07 5.19
CA VAL A 14 -6.67 -7.52 4.50
C VAL A 14 -7.55 -6.68 5.43
N HIS A 15 -8.01 -7.26 6.55
CA HIS A 15 -9.11 -6.69 7.35
C HIS A 15 -8.66 -5.91 8.59
N CYS A 16 -7.42 -6.06 8.99
CA CYS A 16 -6.84 -5.31 10.10
C CYS A 16 -7.00 -3.81 9.85
N ARG A 17 -7.57 -3.06 10.79
CA ARG A 17 -7.81 -1.60 10.66
C ARG A 17 -6.58 -0.80 10.20
N TRP A 18 -5.37 -1.21 10.59
CA TRP A 18 -4.12 -0.56 10.15
C TRP A 18 -3.86 -0.85 8.68
N VAL A 19 -4.02 -2.09 8.26
CA VAL A 19 -3.78 -2.55 6.89
C VAL A 19 -4.88 -2.11 5.94
N SER A 20 -6.16 -2.23 6.33
CA SER A 20 -7.30 -1.68 5.58
C SER A 20 -7.11 -0.18 5.32
N SER A 21 -6.57 0.58 6.27
CA SER A 21 -6.30 2.00 6.03
C SER A 21 -5.21 2.28 4.99
N LEU A 22 -4.27 1.34 4.77
CA LEU A 22 -3.29 1.45 3.69
C LEU A 22 -3.90 1.08 2.34
N TRP A 23 -4.80 0.09 2.32
CA TRP A 23 -5.62 -0.22 1.15
C TRP A 23 -6.44 1.00 0.74
N ASP A 24 -7.22 1.58 1.67
CA ASP A 24 -8.06 2.75 1.44
C ASP A 24 -7.23 3.96 0.95
N LEU A 25 -6.07 4.19 1.59
CA LEU A 25 -5.15 5.25 1.17
C LEU A 25 -4.65 5.04 -0.26
N SER A 26 -4.23 3.83 -0.61
CA SER A 26 -3.72 3.50 -1.95
C SER A 26 -4.81 3.65 -3.02
N LEU A 27 -6.02 3.16 -2.72
CA LEU A 27 -7.17 3.24 -3.60
C LEU A 27 -7.62 4.69 -3.81
N SER A 28 -7.65 5.48 -2.73
CA SER A 28 -7.98 6.91 -2.78
C SER A 28 -6.93 7.68 -3.60
N LEU A 29 -5.64 7.41 -3.36
CA LEU A 29 -4.55 8.04 -4.11
C LEU A 29 -4.59 7.71 -5.59
N MET A 30 -5.16 6.58 -6.00
CA MET A 30 -5.26 6.15 -7.39
C MET A 30 -6.68 6.29 -7.97
N GLY A 31 -7.62 6.90 -7.24
CA GLY A 31 -9.00 7.13 -7.67
C GLY A 31 -9.75 5.85 -8.05
N VAL A 32 -9.47 4.75 -7.36
CA VAL A 32 -10.09 3.45 -7.63
C VAL A 32 -11.16 3.15 -6.59
N SER A 33 -12.40 2.99 -7.04
CA SER A 33 -13.45 2.36 -6.23
C SER A 33 -13.18 0.86 -6.12
N TRP A 34 -13.30 0.33 -4.91
CA TRP A 34 -12.95 -1.05 -4.59
C TRP A 34 -13.90 -1.63 -3.56
N VAL A 35 -14.21 -2.91 -3.72
CA VAL A 35 -14.94 -3.71 -2.72
C VAL A 35 -13.91 -4.61 -2.06
N GLN A 36 -13.76 -4.50 -0.74
CA GLN A 36 -12.73 -5.24 -0.01
C GLN A 36 -12.96 -6.75 -0.13
N PRO A 37 -12.01 -7.53 -0.66
CA PRO A 37 -12.16 -8.97 -0.79
C PRO A 37 -12.10 -9.67 0.56
N SER A 38 -12.68 -10.87 0.63
CA SER A 38 -12.79 -11.64 1.89
C SER A 38 -11.47 -12.21 2.39
N ASN A 39 -10.50 -12.43 1.49
CA ASN A 39 -9.25 -13.12 1.81
C ASN A 39 -8.10 -12.68 0.89
N VAL A 40 -6.88 -13.04 1.29
CA VAL A 40 -5.63 -12.65 0.58
C VAL A 40 -5.61 -13.14 -0.87
N ARG A 41 -6.14 -14.35 -1.14
CA ARG A 41 -6.19 -14.91 -2.49
C ARG A 41 -7.07 -14.06 -3.40
N ASP A 42 -8.25 -13.68 -2.93
CA ASP A 42 -9.19 -12.86 -3.69
C ASP A 42 -8.61 -11.46 -3.95
N VAL A 43 -7.85 -10.89 -2.99
CA VAL A 43 -7.08 -9.66 -3.22
C VAL A 43 -6.12 -9.82 -4.39
N ILE A 44 -5.29 -10.87 -4.42
CA ILE A 44 -4.33 -11.10 -5.51
C ILE A 44 -5.03 -11.24 -6.86
N VAL A 45 -6.17 -11.94 -6.90
CA VAL A 45 -6.94 -12.15 -8.13
C VAL A 45 -7.54 -10.82 -8.61
N ALA A 46 -8.20 -10.08 -7.72
CA ALA A 46 -8.87 -8.83 -8.05
C ALA A 46 -7.88 -7.70 -8.37
N TRP A 47 -6.67 -7.73 -7.81
CA TRP A 47 -5.66 -6.69 -8.01
C TRP A 47 -5.04 -6.70 -9.41
N LYS A 48 -5.27 -7.77 -10.18
CA LYS A 48 -4.86 -7.85 -11.59
C LYS A 48 -5.66 -6.85 -12.43
N ARG A 49 -5.09 -5.68 -12.67
CA ARG A 49 -5.65 -4.65 -13.57
C ARG A 49 -4.66 -4.29 -14.66
N ARG A 50 -5.19 -3.82 -15.79
CA ARG A 50 -4.41 -3.18 -16.85
C ARG A 50 -4.53 -1.67 -16.68
N MET A 51 -3.41 -1.00 -16.43
CA MET A 51 -3.29 0.47 -16.46
C MET A 51 -2.62 0.87 -17.78
N LYS A 52 -3.02 1.99 -18.39
CA LYS A 52 -2.48 2.42 -19.70
C LYS A 52 -1.01 2.84 -19.64
N ARG A 53 -0.57 3.47 -18.55
CA ARG A 53 0.83 3.90 -18.37
C ARG A 53 1.66 2.84 -17.67
N SER A 54 2.81 2.50 -18.26
CA SER A 54 3.70 1.45 -17.77
C SER A 54 4.25 1.70 -16.37
N TRP A 55 4.54 2.95 -16.00
CA TRP A 55 5.08 3.25 -14.67
C TRP A 55 4.00 3.22 -13.57
N ILE A 56 2.79 3.74 -13.83
CA ILE A 56 1.66 3.67 -12.88
C ILE A 56 1.26 2.22 -12.67
N LEU A 57 1.27 1.41 -13.74
CA LEU A 57 1.11 -0.04 -13.62
C LEU A 57 2.18 -0.65 -12.72
N GLY A 58 3.42 -0.18 -12.83
CA GLY A 58 4.53 -0.57 -11.95
C GLY A 58 4.22 -0.29 -10.48
N VAL A 59 3.82 0.94 -10.15
CA VAL A 59 3.43 1.32 -8.78
C VAL A 59 2.21 0.53 -8.31
N TRP A 60 1.18 0.41 -9.13
CA TRP A 60 -0.03 -0.38 -8.84
C TRP A 60 0.34 -1.81 -8.45
N ASN A 61 1.22 -2.47 -9.21
CA ASN A 61 1.64 -3.84 -8.93
C ASN A 61 2.48 -3.96 -7.65
N MET A 62 3.14 -2.89 -7.20
CA MET A 62 3.91 -2.87 -5.95
C MET A 62 3.04 -2.71 -4.71
N VAL A 63 1.86 -2.09 -4.82
CA VAL A 63 1.01 -1.74 -3.67
C VAL A 63 0.71 -2.92 -2.73
N PRO A 64 0.21 -4.08 -3.19
CA PRO A 64 -0.08 -5.20 -2.29
C PRO A 64 1.15 -5.65 -1.50
N LEU A 65 2.28 -5.77 -2.19
CA LEU A 65 3.54 -6.20 -1.59
C LEU A 65 4.07 -5.16 -0.60
N ALA A 66 3.95 -3.87 -0.91
CA ALA A 66 4.35 -2.79 -0.02
C ALA A 66 3.46 -2.73 1.24
N ILE A 67 2.15 -2.94 1.10
CA ILE A 67 1.21 -3.00 2.24
C ILE A 67 1.57 -4.17 3.16
N TRP A 68 1.74 -5.38 2.61
CA TRP A 68 2.08 -6.56 3.39
C TRP A 68 3.46 -6.45 4.03
N TRP A 69 4.43 -5.87 3.32
CA TRP A 69 5.75 -5.59 3.88
C TRP A 69 5.69 -4.61 5.05
N ALA A 70 4.93 -3.51 4.91
CA ALA A 70 4.73 -2.56 5.99
C ALA A 70 4.05 -3.21 7.20
N ALA A 71 3.00 -4.00 6.98
CA ALA A 71 2.32 -4.74 8.03
C ALA A 71 3.27 -5.71 8.77
N TRP A 72 4.08 -6.45 8.02
CA TRP A 72 5.09 -7.36 8.58
C TRP A 72 6.14 -6.62 9.40
N LYS A 73 6.67 -5.51 8.88
CA LYS A 73 7.66 -4.68 9.58
C LYS A 73 7.10 -4.11 10.88
N GLU A 74 5.91 -3.54 10.86
CA GLU A 74 5.29 -2.96 12.06
C GLU A 74 4.92 -4.04 13.08
N ARG A 75 4.43 -5.21 12.64
CA ARG A 75 4.17 -6.35 13.54
C ARG A 75 5.44 -6.79 14.26
N ASN A 76 6.54 -6.96 13.53
CA ASN A 76 7.82 -7.36 14.11
C ASN A 76 8.39 -6.31 15.06
N ARG A 77 8.24 -5.03 14.71
CA ARG A 77 8.65 -3.90 15.55
C ARG A 77 7.99 -3.96 16.93
N ARG A 78 6.68 -4.24 16.96
CA ARG A 78 5.92 -4.37 18.22
C ARG A 78 6.34 -5.59 19.04
N ILE A 79 6.64 -6.71 18.38
CA ILE A 79 6.99 -7.97 19.07
C ILE A 79 8.43 -7.96 19.58
N PHE A 80 9.37 -7.46 18.78
CA PHE A 80 10.81 -7.63 19.03
C PHE A 80 11.50 -6.37 19.56
N GLU A 81 10.93 -5.18 19.34
CA GLU A 81 11.53 -3.90 19.73
C GLU A 81 10.71 -3.14 20.79
N ASP A 82 9.58 -3.71 21.23
CA ASP A 82 8.61 -3.08 22.17
C ASP A 82 8.24 -1.64 21.78
N ASN A 83 8.11 -1.41 20.46
CA ASN A 83 7.86 -0.09 19.88
C ASN A 83 6.76 -0.18 18.81
N ALA A 84 5.85 0.80 18.79
CA ALA A 84 4.68 0.84 17.91
C ALA A 84 4.55 2.20 17.23
N LEU A 85 4.31 2.22 15.91
CA LEU A 85 4.18 3.48 15.17
C LEU A 85 2.80 4.03 15.52
N SER A 86 2.66 5.36 15.56
CA SER A 86 1.32 5.93 15.47
C SER A 86 0.68 5.57 14.13
N PHE A 87 -0.65 5.66 14.08
CA PHE A 87 -1.41 5.36 12.87
C PHE A 87 -0.98 6.21 11.67
N GLN A 88 -0.65 7.48 11.91
CA GLN A 88 -0.20 8.41 10.87
C GLN A 88 1.24 8.11 10.43
N GLU A 89 2.13 7.79 11.36
CA GLU A 89 3.50 7.39 11.02
C GLU A 89 3.51 6.09 10.22
N PHE A 90 2.62 5.15 10.50
CA PHE A 90 2.48 3.92 9.72
C PHE A 90 2.05 4.20 8.27
N LYS A 91 1.07 5.10 8.06
CA LYS A 91 0.68 5.54 6.71
C LYS A 91 1.82 6.25 5.99
N LEU A 92 2.52 7.15 6.67
CA LEU A 92 3.66 7.86 6.09
C LEU A 92 4.82 6.91 5.76
N TYR A 93 5.10 5.93 6.63
CA TYR A 93 6.09 4.88 6.39
C TYR A 93 5.75 4.11 5.12
N PHE A 94 4.48 3.70 4.96
CA PHE A 94 4.01 3.01 3.76
C PHE A 94 4.20 3.86 2.49
N LEU A 95 3.85 5.14 2.50
CA LEU A 95 4.04 6.01 1.33
C LEU A 95 5.51 6.16 0.96
N ARG A 96 6.40 6.31 1.95
CA ARG A 96 7.85 6.39 1.73
C ARG A 96 8.42 5.08 1.21
N LEU A 97 7.92 3.94 1.70
CA LEU A 97 8.27 2.61 1.20
C LEU A 97 7.90 2.48 -0.28
N LEU A 98 6.66 2.83 -0.64
CA LEU A 98 6.17 2.76 -2.01
C LEU A 98 6.98 3.68 -2.94
N PHE A 99 7.26 4.91 -2.51
CA PHE A 99 8.14 5.85 -3.22
C PHE A 99 9.53 5.25 -3.44
N SER A 100 10.15 4.71 -2.39
CA SER A 100 11.47 4.08 -2.46
C SER A 100 11.49 2.92 -3.45
N TRP A 101 10.50 2.03 -3.40
CA TRP A 101 10.40 0.89 -4.31
C TRP A 101 10.13 1.31 -5.76
N SER A 102 9.41 2.42 -5.97
CA SER A 102 9.13 2.96 -7.31
C SER A 102 10.33 3.65 -7.97
N SER A 103 11.33 4.08 -7.18
CA SER A 103 12.47 4.87 -7.67
C SER A 103 13.32 4.14 -8.73
N GLY A 104 13.26 2.80 -8.80
CA GLY A 104 13.93 1.99 -9.81
C GLY A 104 13.23 1.95 -11.18
N LEU A 105 12.03 2.52 -11.32
CA LEU A 105 11.28 2.53 -12.57
C LEU A 105 11.79 3.66 -13.49
N ILE A 106 11.95 3.37 -14.79
CA ILE A 106 12.60 4.25 -15.79
C ILE A 106 11.97 5.66 -15.88
N GLY A 107 10.69 5.81 -15.55
CA GLY A 107 9.97 7.10 -15.53
C GLY A 107 10.10 7.93 -14.24
N TYR A 108 10.83 7.46 -13.22
CA TYR A 108 10.89 8.05 -11.87
C TYR A 108 12.23 8.67 -11.47
N LYS A 109 13.22 8.71 -12.38
CA LYS A 109 14.54 9.29 -12.08
C LYS A 109 14.38 10.75 -11.65
N ASN A 110 14.86 11.06 -10.44
CA ASN A 110 14.92 12.40 -9.81
C ASN A 110 13.58 13.01 -9.34
N LEU A 111 12.52 12.22 -9.22
CA LEU A 111 11.26 12.73 -8.66
C LEU A 111 11.39 12.91 -7.14
N THR A 112 10.88 14.03 -6.61
CA THR A 112 10.78 14.21 -5.15
C THR A 112 9.63 13.37 -4.59
N PHE A 113 9.62 13.16 -3.27
CA PHE A 113 8.51 12.48 -2.61
C PHE A 113 7.16 13.18 -2.85
N LEU A 114 7.13 14.52 -2.83
CA LEU A 114 5.91 15.28 -3.12
C LEU A 114 5.49 15.14 -4.59
N GLY A 115 6.45 15.26 -5.52
CA GLY A 115 6.17 15.03 -6.93
C GLY A 115 5.65 13.61 -7.21
N PHE A 116 6.10 12.61 -6.45
CA PHE A 116 5.58 11.24 -6.52
C PHE A 116 4.09 11.18 -6.14
N ILE A 117 3.71 11.84 -5.04
CA ILE A 117 2.31 11.91 -4.60
C ILE A 117 1.46 12.65 -5.64
N ASP A 118 1.92 13.81 -6.12
CA ASP A 118 1.20 14.61 -7.12
C ASP A 118 0.98 13.81 -8.41
N CYS A 119 2.00 13.10 -8.89
CA CYS A 119 1.88 12.26 -10.09
C CYS A 119 0.92 11.08 -9.90
N ILE A 120 0.86 10.44 -8.72
CA ILE A 120 -0.11 9.36 -8.48
C ILE A 120 -1.54 9.92 -8.40
N MET A 121 -1.67 11.11 -7.84
CA MET A 121 -2.95 11.79 -7.67
C MET A 121 -3.54 12.35 -8.98
N ASP A 122 -2.71 12.50 -10.02
CA ASP A 122 -3.14 13.02 -11.32
C ASP A 122 -4.13 12.08 -12.03
N GLU A 123 -5.39 12.53 -12.11
CA GLU A 123 -6.50 11.80 -12.72
C GLU A 123 -6.34 11.61 -14.23
N SER A 124 -5.61 12.52 -14.91
CA SER A 124 -5.37 12.43 -16.36
C SER A 124 -4.59 11.17 -16.74
N LEU A 125 -3.97 10.51 -15.76
CA LEU A 125 -3.12 9.36 -15.95
C LEU A 125 -3.86 8.02 -15.78
N ARG A 126 -5.13 8.06 -15.38
CA ARG A 126 -5.93 6.89 -14.96
C ARG A 126 -6.89 6.38 -16.03
N ALA A 127 -7.09 7.13 -17.11
CA ALA A 127 -7.98 6.79 -18.22
C ALA A 127 -7.41 5.69 -19.11
#